data_AF-A0A8T5U6A0-F1
#
_entry.id   AF-A0A8T5U6A0-F1
#
_cell.length_a   1.000
_cell.length_b   1.000
_cell.length_c   1.000
_cell.angle_alpha   90.00
_cell.angle_beta   90.00
_cell.angle_gamma   90.00
#
_symmetry.space_group_name_H-M   'P 1'
#
loop_
_entity.id
_entity.type
_entity.pdbx_description
1 polymer ?
#
loop_
_entity_poly.entity_id
_entity_poly.type
_entity_poly.pdbx_seq_one_letter_code
_entity_poly.pdbx_strand_id
1 'polypeptide(L)'
;MEFVFNEQLIRDKLKDFDSPERLSMSHEYFTNSAVVFLIIPNEDKPYDLVLIRRTKNKTDKHSGEMSFPGGKFDPKLDKSYFDTAFRELEEELGIPYDYVTFLGCIDDHLTPKGFIISSFVAFITPDVKMAKQKSEVNEIVKIPITFFANKENFKERTYKLKEDLIGVGKFNYKSPDNKKYVVFGATSHIIVKYIDTVYNLGLMTPGCRRINCEDIKDKIIK
;
A
#
# COMPACT_ATOMS: atom_id res chain seq x y z
N MET A 1 -5.33 19.17 -12.19
CA MET A 1 -4.22 18.22 -12.32
C MET A 1 -4.79 16.98 -12.98
N GLU A 2 -4.24 16.55 -14.11
CA GLU A 2 -4.86 15.48 -14.93
C GLU A 2 -4.47 14.08 -14.46
N PHE A 3 -3.53 13.96 -13.49
CA PHE A 3 -3.05 12.71 -12.90
C PHE A 3 -2.62 11.64 -13.91
N VAL A 4 -2.26 12.06 -15.12
CA VAL A 4 -1.55 11.27 -16.11
C VAL A 4 -0.21 10.84 -15.51
N PHE A 5 0.26 9.64 -15.88
CA PHE A 5 1.51 9.11 -15.34
C PHE A 5 2.69 10.01 -15.74
N ASN A 6 3.47 10.44 -14.74
CA ASN A 6 4.69 11.20 -14.96
C ASN A 6 5.77 10.61 -14.08
N GLU A 7 6.62 9.78 -14.70
CA GLU A 7 7.70 9.06 -14.02
C GLU A 7 8.64 10.02 -13.29
N GLN A 8 9.11 11.07 -13.97
CA GLN A 8 10.08 12.02 -13.40
C GLN A 8 9.51 12.72 -12.16
N LEU A 9 8.28 13.23 -12.25
CA LEU A 9 7.60 13.87 -11.11
C LEU A 9 7.51 12.92 -9.92
N ILE A 10 7.15 11.65 -10.14
CA ILE A 10 7.00 10.68 -9.06
C ILE A 10 8.37 10.39 -8.44
N ARG A 11 9.39 10.11 -9.25
CA ARG A 11 10.77 9.86 -8.78
C ARG A 11 11.31 11.01 -7.94
N ASP A 12 11.14 12.25 -8.41
CA ASP A 12 11.62 13.46 -7.74
C ASP A 12 10.99 13.69 -6.35
N LYS A 13 9.86 13.04 -6.06
CA LYS A 13 9.14 13.17 -4.79
C LYS A 13 9.32 11.98 -3.87
N LEU A 14 9.72 10.83 -4.40
CA LEU A 14 9.95 9.64 -3.61
C LEU A 14 11.41 9.57 -3.15
N LYS A 15 11.65 8.70 -2.17
CA LYS A 15 12.99 8.46 -1.64
C LYS A 15 13.52 7.14 -2.19
N ASP A 16 14.83 7.03 -2.31
CA ASP A 16 15.49 5.73 -2.46
C ASP A 16 15.24 4.87 -1.22
N PHE A 17 15.19 3.55 -1.40
CA PHE A 17 14.90 2.61 -0.32
C PHE A 17 15.91 2.70 0.84
N ASP A 18 17.19 2.83 0.50
CA ASP A 18 18.29 2.95 1.47
C ASP A 18 18.55 4.39 1.89
N SER A 19 17.69 5.35 1.50
CA SER A 19 17.88 6.75 1.86
C SER A 19 17.82 6.94 3.38
N PRO A 20 18.81 7.65 3.99
CA PRO A 20 18.78 7.96 5.42
C PRO A 20 17.63 8.91 5.79
N GLU A 21 17.02 9.59 4.82
CA GLU A 21 15.86 10.45 5.03
C GLU A 21 14.56 9.66 5.15
N ARG A 22 14.57 8.38 4.76
CA ARG A 22 13.41 7.49 4.86
C ARG A 22 13.19 7.13 6.33
N LEU A 23 11.95 7.20 6.79
CA LEU A 23 11.61 6.57 8.07
C LEU A 23 11.66 5.04 7.88
N SER A 24 12.81 4.47 8.19
CA SER A 24 13.05 3.03 8.20
C SER A 24 12.83 2.50 9.62
N MET A 25 11.94 1.52 9.77
CA MET A 25 11.63 0.90 11.05
C MET A 25 12.06 -0.56 11.06
N SER A 26 12.63 -1.01 12.17
CA SER A 26 12.85 -2.42 12.45
C SER A 26 12.72 -2.64 13.95
N HIS A 27 12.02 -3.71 14.33
CA HIS A 27 11.89 -4.07 15.73
C HIS A 27 11.57 -5.56 15.86
N GLU A 28 12.24 -6.25 16.80
CA GLU A 28 12.16 -7.71 17.01
C GLU A 28 10.75 -8.28 17.28
N TYR A 29 9.82 -7.49 17.82
CA TYR A 29 8.45 -7.95 18.14
C TYR A 29 7.45 -7.72 17.01
N PHE A 30 7.89 -7.15 15.89
CA PHE A 30 7.04 -6.78 14.78
C PHE A 30 7.29 -7.68 13.58
N THR A 31 6.23 -8.00 12.87
CA THR A 31 6.34 -8.71 11.60
C THR A 31 6.72 -7.70 10.52
N ASN A 32 7.92 -7.83 9.97
CA ASN A 32 8.32 -7.05 8.80
C ASN A 32 7.63 -7.59 7.55
N SER A 33 7.20 -6.68 6.69
CA SER A 33 6.46 -6.97 5.47
C SER A 33 6.75 -5.92 4.43
N ALA A 34 6.55 -6.28 3.16
CA ALA A 34 6.73 -5.40 2.04
C ALA A 34 5.51 -5.42 1.12
N VAL A 35 5.18 -4.28 0.56
CA VAL A 35 4.08 -4.13 -0.40
C VAL A 35 4.50 -3.31 -1.61
N VAL A 36 3.81 -3.53 -2.73
CA VAL A 36 4.01 -2.77 -3.96
C VAL A 36 2.81 -1.85 -4.20
N PHE A 37 3.03 -0.54 -4.13
CA PHE A 37 2.15 0.46 -4.73
C PHE A 37 2.33 0.41 -6.24
N LEU A 38 1.54 -0.44 -6.88
CA LEU A 38 1.69 -0.77 -8.30
C LEU A 38 0.84 0.13 -9.19
N ILE A 39 1.50 0.86 -10.07
CA ILE A 39 0.90 1.80 -11.02
C ILE A 39 0.77 1.13 -12.40
N ILE A 40 -0.40 1.28 -13.01
CA ILE A 40 -0.58 1.04 -14.44
C ILE A 40 -0.54 2.39 -15.14
N PRO A 41 0.55 2.72 -15.86
CA PRO A 41 0.65 4.00 -16.55
C PRO A 41 -0.40 4.07 -17.66
N ASN A 42 -0.87 5.29 -17.93
CA ASN A 42 -1.77 5.60 -19.04
C ASN A 42 -1.27 6.91 -19.68
N GLU A 43 -1.29 6.99 -21.01
CA GLU A 43 -0.80 8.17 -21.76
C GLU A 43 -1.82 9.33 -21.75
N ASP A 44 -3.10 9.02 -22.01
CA ASP A 44 -4.12 10.06 -22.23
C ASP A 44 -5.16 10.18 -21.09
N LYS A 45 -4.99 9.41 -20.02
CA LYS A 45 -5.91 9.40 -18.89
C LYS A 45 -5.17 9.21 -17.57
N PRO A 46 -5.82 9.46 -16.42
CA PRO A 46 -5.21 9.17 -15.13
C PRO A 46 -4.68 7.73 -15.06
N TYR A 47 -3.54 7.54 -14.42
CA TYR A 47 -3.04 6.19 -14.17
C TYR A 47 -3.92 5.45 -13.15
N ASP A 48 -3.89 4.13 -13.21
CA ASP A 48 -4.61 3.28 -12.27
C ASP A 48 -3.66 2.78 -11.18
N LEU A 49 -4.17 2.71 -9.95
CA LEU A 49 -3.56 1.95 -8.87
C LEU A 49 -4.11 0.54 -8.86
N VAL A 50 -3.23 -0.46 -8.77
CA VAL A 50 -3.61 -1.86 -8.59
C VAL A 50 -3.70 -2.19 -7.10
N LEU A 51 -4.86 -2.71 -6.71
CA LEU A 51 -5.09 -3.34 -5.42
C LEU A 51 -5.56 -4.78 -5.64
N ILE A 52 -5.37 -5.62 -4.63
CA ILE A 52 -5.93 -6.96 -4.58
C ILE A 52 -7.02 -7.04 -3.53
N ARG A 53 -8.00 -7.91 -3.79
CA ARG A 53 -8.91 -8.40 -2.77
C ARG A 53 -8.43 -9.78 -2.35
N ARG A 54 -7.99 -9.90 -1.10
CA ARG A 54 -7.46 -11.16 -0.56
C ARG A 54 -8.54 -12.25 -0.55
N THR A 55 -8.16 -13.48 -0.83
CA THR A 55 -9.05 -14.65 -0.75
C THR A 55 -9.54 -14.85 0.67
N LYS A 56 -10.80 -15.26 0.83
CA LYS A 56 -11.37 -15.55 2.15
C LYS A 56 -10.82 -16.87 2.69
N ASN A 57 -9.96 -16.82 3.70
CA ASN A 57 -9.45 -17.98 4.42
C ASN A 57 -9.83 -17.88 5.90
N LYS A 58 -10.36 -18.98 6.46
CA LYS A 58 -10.83 -19.03 7.86
C LYS A 58 -9.72 -18.74 8.89
N THR A 59 -8.46 -18.95 8.51
CA THR A 59 -7.27 -18.75 9.35
C THR A 59 -6.59 -17.38 9.12
N ASP A 60 -6.99 -16.62 8.09
CA ASP A 60 -6.39 -15.31 7.78
C ASP A 60 -7.30 -14.17 8.30
N LYS A 61 -6.77 -13.40 9.26
CA LYS A 61 -7.43 -12.26 9.91
C LYS A 61 -7.63 -11.06 8.98
N HIS A 62 -7.04 -11.06 7.79
CA HIS A 62 -7.16 -10.03 6.75
C HIS A 62 -7.95 -10.49 5.53
N SER A 63 -8.57 -11.67 5.64
CA SER A 63 -9.18 -12.31 4.49
C SER A 63 -10.37 -11.52 3.95
N GLY A 64 -10.39 -11.30 2.62
CA GLY A 64 -11.39 -10.48 1.95
C GLY A 64 -11.17 -8.96 2.00
N GLU A 65 -10.14 -8.47 2.71
CA GLU A 65 -9.76 -7.05 2.74
C GLU A 65 -9.11 -6.61 1.41
N MET A 66 -9.16 -5.31 1.13
CA MET A 66 -8.43 -4.68 0.02
C MET A 66 -7.02 -4.32 0.49
N SER A 67 -6.00 -4.81 -0.20
CA SER A 67 -4.60 -4.52 0.08
C SER A 67 -3.82 -4.23 -1.19
N PHE A 68 -2.62 -3.71 -1.03
CA PHE A 68 -1.60 -3.82 -2.06
C PHE A 68 -1.19 -5.29 -2.24
N PRO A 69 -0.62 -5.65 -3.41
CA PRO A 69 0.19 -6.85 -3.52
C PRO A 69 1.35 -6.79 -2.53
N GLY A 70 1.65 -7.91 -1.87
CA GLY A 70 2.70 -7.97 -0.87
C GLY A 70 2.40 -8.89 0.30
N GLY A 71 3.43 -9.10 1.11
CA GLY A 71 3.39 -10.08 2.18
C GLY A 71 4.56 -9.96 3.15
N LYS A 72 4.78 -11.03 3.91
CA LYS A 72 5.75 -11.05 5.00
C LYS A 72 7.16 -11.25 4.46
N PHE A 73 8.13 -10.60 5.09
CA PHE A 73 9.54 -10.89 4.84
C PHE A 73 9.85 -12.33 5.28
N ASP A 74 10.39 -13.14 4.37
CA ASP A 74 10.88 -14.48 4.68
C ASP A 74 12.42 -14.49 4.61
N PRO A 75 13.13 -14.60 5.75
CA PRO A 75 14.61 -14.58 5.77
C PRO A 75 15.25 -15.77 5.04
N LYS A 76 14.48 -16.81 4.68
CA LYS A 76 14.97 -17.94 3.89
C LYS A 76 14.93 -17.69 2.39
N LEU A 77 14.05 -16.77 1.94
CA LEU A 77 13.80 -16.48 0.52
C LEU A 77 14.30 -15.09 0.13
N ASP A 78 14.20 -14.13 1.04
CA ASP A 78 14.36 -12.70 0.78
C ASP A 78 15.65 -12.18 1.43
N LYS A 79 16.49 -11.49 0.66
CA LYS A 79 17.70 -10.83 1.19
C LYS A 79 17.41 -9.41 1.67
N SER A 80 16.30 -8.84 1.22
CA SER A 80 15.84 -7.49 1.51
C SER A 80 14.31 -7.41 1.43
N TYR A 81 13.72 -6.34 1.98
CA TYR A 81 12.28 -6.07 1.82
C TYR A 81 11.90 -5.79 0.36
N PHE A 82 12.85 -5.36 -0.45
CA PHE A 82 12.66 -5.22 -1.89
C PHE A 82 12.43 -6.59 -2.53
N ASP A 83 13.25 -7.60 -2.17
CA ASP A 83 13.06 -8.97 -2.67
C ASP A 83 11.69 -9.54 -2.28
N THR A 84 11.24 -9.30 -1.04
CA THR A 84 9.88 -9.65 -0.60
C THR A 84 8.82 -9.04 -1.50
N ALA A 85 8.95 -7.74 -1.82
CA ALA A 85 7.97 -7.05 -2.64
C ALA A 85 7.86 -7.66 -4.05
N PHE A 86 8.98 -8.06 -4.65
CA PHE A 86 9.00 -8.71 -5.97
C PHE A 86 8.48 -10.14 -5.92
N ARG A 87 8.93 -10.94 -4.96
CA ARG A 87 8.46 -12.32 -4.80
C ARG A 87 6.95 -12.34 -4.67
N GLU A 88 6.39 -11.51 -3.80
CA GLU A 88 4.94 -11.44 -3.58
C GLU A 88 4.20 -10.91 -4.81
N LEU A 89 4.78 -9.96 -5.55
CA LEU A 89 4.19 -9.47 -6.80
C LEU A 89 4.12 -10.55 -7.89
N GLU A 90 5.17 -11.38 -7.99
CA GLU A 90 5.21 -12.54 -8.88
C GLU A 90 4.24 -13.63 -8.41
N GLU A 91 4.24 -13.97 -7.12
CA GLU A 91 3.37 -14.99 -6.54
C GLU A 91 1.89 -14.61 -6.68
N GLU A 92 1.50 -13.40 -6.27
CA GLU A 92 0.10 -12.99 -6.20
C GLU A 92 -0.48 -12.58 -7.57
N LEU A 93 0.32 -11.93 -8.43
CA LEU A 93 -0.12 -11.34 -9.70
C LEU A 93 0.54 -11.93 -10.95
N GLY A 94 1.52 -12.82 -10.82
CA GLY A 94 2.21 -13.43 -11.96
C GLY A 94 3.01 -12.43 -12.79
N ILE A 95 3.43 -11.30 -12.21
CA ILE A 95 4.18 -10.26 -12.90
C ILE A 95 5.68 -10.54 -12.72
N PRO A 96 6.43 -10.83 -13.79
CA PRO A 96 7.87 -11.03 -13.70
C PRO A 96 8.61 -9.71 -13.45
N TYR A 97 9.78 -9.80 -12.81
CA TYR A 97 10.65 -8.66 -12.49
C TYR A 97 10.89 -7.72 -13.68
N ASP A 98 11.16 -8.27 -14.87
CA ASP A 98 11.51 -7.51 -16.08
C ASP A 98 10.40 -6.56 -16.57
N TYR A 99 9.17 -6.75 -16.10
CA TYR A 99 8.01 -5.92 -16.46
C TYR A 99 7.74 -4.80 -15.47
N VAL A 100 8.57 -4.67 -14.42
CA VAL A 100 8.33 -3.76 -13.30
C VAL A 100 9.48 -2.78 -13.19
N THR A 101 9.16 -1.49 -13.20
CA THR A 101 10.13 -0.42 -12.98
C THR A 101 9.85 0.25 -11.64
N PHE A 102 10.84 0.17 -10.75
CA PHE A 102 10.78 0.81 -9.43
C PHE A 102 11.03 2.31 -9.51
N LEU A 103 10.20 3.09 -8.82
CA LEU A 103 10.23 4.55 -8.80
C LEU A 103 10.84 5.14 -7.52
N GLY A 104 10.81 4.39 -6.43
CA GLY A 104 11.16 4.88 -5.09
C GLY A 104 10.19 4.34 -4.05
N CYS A 105 10.38 4.72 -2.80
CA CYS A 105 9.59 4.21 -1.68
C CYS A 105 8.93 5.33 -0.88
N ILE A 106 7.97 4.92 -0.07
CA ILE A 106 7.35 5.75 0.95
C ILE A 106 7.89 5.31 2.32
N ASP A 107 7.89 6.23 3.29
CA ASP A 107 8.19 5.94 4.71
C ASP A 107 7.48 4.67 5.19
N ASP A 108 8.13 3.88 6.05
CA ASP A 108 7.53 2.67 6.63
C ASP A 108 6.24 2.98 7.39
N HIS A 109 5.28 2.07 7.31
CA HIS A 109 4.00 2.19 8.00
C HIS A 109 3.84 1.11 9.07
N LEU A 110 3.65 1.54 10.32
CA LEU A 110 3.37 0.66 11.44
C LEU A 110 1.87 0.46 11.61
N THR A 111 1.43 -0.80 11.70
CA THR A 111 0.01 -1.13 11.86
C THR A 111 -0.32 -1.51 13.31
N PRO A 112 -1.53 -1.21 13.82
CA PRO A 112 -1.98 -1.67 15.14
C PRO A 112 -1.95 -3.19 15.34
N LYS A 113 -1.89 -3.96 14.24
CA LYS A 113 -1.82 -5.42 14.24
C LYS A 113 -0.39 -5.97 14.32
N GLY A 114 0.63 -5.11 14.45
CA GLY A 114 2.01 -5.53 14.68
C GLY A 114 2.85 -5.75 13.42
N PHE A 115 2.48 -5.11 12.32
CA PHE A 115 3.28 -5.14 11.09
C PHE A 115 4.01 -3.83 10.88
N ILE A 116 5.28 -3.92 10.48
CA ILE A 116 6.03 -2.85 9.85
C ILE A 116 5.97 -3.11 8.34
N ILE A 117 5.41 -2.16 7.58
CA ILE A 117 5.20 -2.29 6.15
C ILE A 117 6.13 -1.33 5.41
N SER A 118 7.07 -1.89 4.65
CA SER A 118 7.84 -1.15 3.64
C SER A 118 7.07 -1.07 2.33
N SER A 119 6.86 0.15 1.84
CA SER A 119 6.00 0.40 0.67
C SER A 119 6.82 0.88 -0.52
N PHE A 120 6.88 0.04 -1.54
CA PHE A 120 7.64 0.25 -2.78
C PHE A 120 6.70 0.78 -3.86
N VAL A 121 7.02 1.90 -4.49
CA VAL A 121 6.26 2.42 -5.62
C VAL A 121 6.90 1.95 -6.91
N ALA A 122 6.11 1.30 -7.75
CA ALA A 122 6.57 0.82 -9.04
C ALA A 122 5.47 1.00 -10.09
N PHE A 123 5.86 1.05 -11.35
CA PHE A 123 4.92 0.90 -12.45
C PHE A 123 5.26 -0.32 -13.27
N ILE A 124 4.26 -0.84 -13.98
CA ILE A 124 4.44 -1.94 -14.91
C ILE A 124 4.48 -1.44 -16.35
N THR A 125 5.19 -2.16 -17.22
CA THR A 125 5.11 -1.85 -18.65
C THR A 125 3.65 -1.98 -19.13
N PRO A 126 3.26 -1.18 -20.12
CA PRO A 126 2.00 -1.41 -20.83
C PRO A 126 1.87 -2.88 -21.27
N ASP A 127 0.64 -3.38 -21.30
CA ASP A 127 0.27 -4.72 -21.76
C ASP A 127 0.72 -5.94 -20.95
N VAL A 128 1.41 -5.78 -19.81
CA VAL A 128 1.72 -6.94 -18.96
C VAL A 128 0.41 -7.61 -18.49
N LYS A 129 0.35 -8.93 -18.66
CA LYS A 129 -0.79 -9.72 -18.22
C LYS A 129 -0.62 -10.07 -16.76
N MET A 130 -1.58 -9.66 -15.94
CA MET A 130 -1.67 -10.08 -14.55
C MET A 130 -2.48 -11.38 -14.45
N ALA A 131 -1.90 -12.37 -13.79
CA ALA A 131 -2.53 -13.66 -13.49
C ALA A 131 -2.63 -13.84 -11.97
N LYS A 132 -3.84 -13.69 -11.44
CA LYS A 132 -4.05 -13.84 -10.00
C LYS A 132 -3.79 -15.28 -9.52
N GLN A 133 -3.04 -15.43 -8.44
CA GLN A 133 -2.94 -16.70 -7.73
C GLN A 133 -4.19 -16.90 -6.87
N LYS A 134 -5.08 -17.81 -7.30
CA LYS A 134 -6.43 -17.94 -6.75
C LYS A 134 -6.47 -18.28 -5.25
N SER A 135 -5.44 -18.94 -4.71
CA SER A 135 -5.33 -19.26 -3.28
C SER A 135 -5.25 -18.00 -2.41
N GLU A 136 -4.70 -16.92 -2.93
CA GLU A 136 -4.36 -15.71 -2.16
C GLU A 136 -5.12 -14.48 -2.65
N VAL A 137 -5.36 -14.40 -3.96
CA VAL A 137 -6.02 -13.29 -4.62
C VAL A 137 -7.38 -13.69 -5.21
N ASN A 138 -8.43 -13.17 -4.59
CA ASN A 138 -9.79 -13.32 -5.09
C ASN A 138 -10.06 -12.42 -6.29
N GLU A 139 -9.56 -11.18 -6.27
CA GLU A 139 -9.83 -10.21 -7.32
C GLU A 139 -8.66 -9.22 -7.45
N ILE A 140 -8.32 -8.84 -8.68
CA ILE A 140 -7.42 -7.73 -8.97
C ILE A 140 -8.30 -6.54 -9.33
N VAL A 141 -8.11 -5.42 -8.65
CA VAL A 141 -8.95 -4.23 -8.78
C VAL A 141 -8.07 -3.06 -9.18
N LYS A 142 -8.41 -2.44 -10.31
CA LYS A 142 -7.74 -1.26 -10.85
C LYS A 142 -8.61 -0.05 -10.56
N ILE A 143 -8.07 0.92 -9.83
CA ILE A 143 -8.82 2.11 -9.43
C ILE A 143 -8.06 3.34 -9.92
N PRO A 144 -8.72 4.24 -10.68
CA PRO A 144 -8.08 5.47 -11.15
C PRO A 144 -7.55 6.28 -9.97
N ILE A 145 -6.32 6.77 -10.06
CA ILE A 145 -5.71 7.51 -8.96
C ILE A 145 -6.50 8.77 -8.59
N THR A 146 -7.21 9.36 -9.55
CA THR A 146 -8.11 10.49 -9.33
C THR A 146 -9.19 10.21 -8.29
N PHE A 147 -9.64 8.96 -8.16
CA PHE A 147 -10.59 8.59 -7.12
C PHE A 147 -10.00 8.80 -5.72
N PHE A 148 -8.75 8.40 -5.51
CA PHE A 148 -8.06 8.57 -4.23
C PHE A 148 -7.60 10.01 -4.00
N ALA A 149 -7.26 10.74 -5.07
CA ALA A 149 -6.86 12.13 -5.00
C ALA A 149 -8.02 13.10 -4.67
N ASN A 150 -9.27 12.69 -4.92
CA ASN A 150 -10.44 13.48 -4.55
C ASN A 150 -10.70 13.40 -3.04
N LYS A 151 -10.53 14.52 -2.33
CA LYS A 151 -10.75 14.63 -0.88
C LYS A 151 -12.15 14.20 -0.44
N GLU A 152 -13.17 14.41 -1.27
CA GLU A 152 -14.56 14.04 -0.96
C GLU A 152 -14.75 12.52 -0.82
N ASN A 153 -13.88 11.73 -1.46
CA ASN A 153 -13.90 10.28 -1.38
C ASN A 153 -13.18 9.75 -0.13
N PHE A 154 -12.35 10.58 0.52
CA PHE A 154 -11.63 10.22 1.73
C PHE A 154 -12.47 10.50 2.97
N LYS A 155 -12.56 9.51 3.85
CA LYS A 155 -13.18 9.65 5.17
C LYS A 155 -12.22 9.18 6.23
N GLU A 156 -12.02 9.98 7.25
CA GLU A 156 -11.24 9.61 8.42
C GLU A 156 -12.17 9.37 9.60
N ARG A 157 -11.91 8.32 10.38
CA ARG A 157 -12.55 8.08 11.67
C ARG A 157 -11.48 7.90 12.72
N THR A 158 -11.69 8.49 13.89
CA THR A 158 -10.82 8.24 15.03
C THR A 158 -11.18 6.93 15.70
N TYR A 159 -10.16 6.14 16.04
CA TYR A 159 -10.28 4.93 16.81
C TYR A 159 -9.45 5.09 18.08
N LYS A 160 -10.03 4.70 19.21
CA LYS A 160 -9.33 4.72 20.49
C LYS A 160 -8.41 3.51 20.59
N LEU A 161 -7.12 3.77 20.78
CA LEU A 161 -6.08 2.78 20.96
C LEU A 161 -5.37 3.05 22.30
N LYS A 162 -5.72 2.32 23.36
CA LYS A 162 -5.40 2.69 24.77
C LYS A 162 -5.95 4.10 25.09
N GLU A 163 -5.09 5.06 25.43
CA GLU A 163 -5.45 6.45 25.74
C GLU A 163 -5.37 7.36 24.52
N ASP A 164 -4.72 6.91 23.45
CA ASP A 164 -4.53 7.68 22.22
C ASP A 164 -5.70 7.51 21.24
N LEU A 165 -5.93 8.55 20.44
CA LEU A 165 -6.83 8.52 19.29
C LEU A 165 -6.00 8.43 18.02
N ILE A 166 -6.21 7.36 17.25
CA ILE A 166 -5.58 7.18 15.94
C ILE A 166 -6.60 7.45 14.84
N GLY A 167 -6.22 8.24 13.84
CA GLY A 167 -7.02 8.39 12.62
C GLY A 167 -6.92 7.14 11.77
N VAL A 168 -8.04 6.61 11.31
CA VAL A 168 -8.11 5.51 10.34
C VAL A 168 -8.84 6.01 9.10
N GLY A 169 -8.08 6.09 8.01
CA GLY A 169 -8.59 6.51 6.72
C GLY A 169 -9.43 5.43 6.04
N LYS A 170 -10.39 5.85 5.22
CA LYS A 170 -11.26 4.97 4.44
C LYS A 170 -11.68 5.60 3.13
N PHE A 171 -11.70 4.79 2.08
CA PHE A 171 -12.33 5.06 0.80
C PHE A 171 -13.43 4.03 0.51
N ASN A 172 -14.51 4.44 -0.15
CA ASN A 172 -15.55 3.54 -0.63
C ASN A 172 -15.65 3.68 -2.15
N TYR A 173 -14.94 2.83 -2.87
CA TYR A 173 -14.97 2.82 -4.32
C TYR A 173 -16.15 2.00 -4.82
N LYS A 174 -16.84 2.52 -5.83
CA LYS A 174 -17.86 1.79 -6.58
C LYS A 174 -17.41 1.74 -8.04
N SER A 175 -17.17 0.55 -8.55
CA SER A 175 -16.75 0.35 -9.94
C SER A 175 -17.89 0.60 -10.93
N PRO A 176 -17.59 0.74 -12.24
CA PRO A 176 -18.61 0.91 -13.28
C PRO A 176 -19.65 -0.21 -13.32
N ASP A 177 -19.27 -1.45 -12.97
CA ASP A 177 -20.16 -2.61 -12.86
C ASP A 177 -20.89 -2.70 -11.50
N ASN A 178 -20.92 -1.60 -10.74
CA ASN A 178 -21.58 -1.45 -9.44
C ASN A 178 -21.04 -2.29 -8.28
N LYS A 179 -19.89 -2.97 -8.43
CA LYS A 179 -19.22 -3.61 -7.28
C LYS A 179 -18.69 -2.56 -6.31
N LYS A 180 -18.69 -2.91 -5.02
CA LYS A 180 -18.25 -2.02 -3.94
C LYS A 180 -16.96 -2.55 -3.34
N TYR A 181 -15.98 -1.66 -3.21
CA TYR A 181 -14.68 -1.94 -2.62
C TYR A 181 -14.43 -0.95 -1.48
N VAL A 182 -14.04 -1.49 -0.33
CA VAL A 182 -13.71 -0.69 0.85
C VAL A 182 -12.21 -0.77 1.07
N VAL A 183 -11.52 0.36 0.93
CA VAL A 183 -10.08 0.48 1.18
C VAL A 183 -9.91 1.24 2.49
N PHE A 184 -9.27 0.64 3.49
CA PHE A 184 -9.16 1.21 4.83
C PHE A 184 -7.87 0.76 5.52
N GLY A 185 -7.57 1.34 6.68
CA GLY A 185 -6.41 0.95 7.49
C GLY A 185 -5.09 1.23 6.78
N ALA A 186 -4.12 0.32 6.90
CA ALA A 186 -2.78 0.52 6.34
C ALA A 186 -2.81 0.86 4.84
N THR A 187 -3.66 0.16 4.07
CA THR A 187 -3.82 0.41 2.63
C THR A 187 -4.22 1.86 2.35
N SER A 188 -5.23 2.40 3.05
CA SER A 188 -5.65 3.79 2.84
C SER A 188 -4.60 4.80 3.30
N HIS A 189 -3.88 4.53 4.39
CA HIS A 189 -2.82 5.41 4.88
C HIS A 189 -1.65 5.52 3.89
N ILE A 190 -1.20 4.39 3.32
CA ILE A 190 -0.13 4.38 2.32
C ILE A 190 -0.58 5.14 1.07
N ILE A 191 -1.84 4.96 0.62
CA ILE A 191 -2.39 5.72 -0.52
C ILE A 191 -2.39 7.22 -0.24
N VAL A 192 -2.92 7.63 0.91
CA VAL A 192 -2.97 9.05 1.29
C VAL A 192 -1.57 9.64 1.39
N LYS A 193 -0.63 8.90 1.99
CA LYS A 193 0.77 9.32 2.11
C LYS A 193 1.42 9.47 0.73
N TYR A 194 1.18 8.55 -0.21
CA TYR A 194 1.64 8.69 -1.59
C TYR A 194 1.09 9.96 -2.23
N ILE A 195 -0.22 10.17 -2.17
CA ILE A 195 -0.87 11.35 -2.78
C ILE A 195 -0.33 12.65 -2.18
N ASP A 196 -0.16 12.72 -0.86
CA ASP A 196 0.37 13.91 -0.21
C ASP A 196 1.86 14.13 -0.52
N THR A 197 2.64 13.06 -0.66
CA THR A 197 4.07 13.15 -0.99
C THR A 197 4.29 13.61 -2.43
N VAL A 198 3.56 13.04 -3.38
CA VAL A 198 3.76 13.31 -4.82
C VAL A 198 3.01 14.56 -5.28
N TYR A 199 1.78 14.76 -4.82
CA TYR A 199 0.88 15.80 -5.34
C TYR A 199 0.58 16.92 -4.35
N ASN A 200 1.01 16.80 -3.10
CA ASN A 200 0.82 17.81 -2.06
C ASN A 200 -0.66 18.26 -1.91
N LEU A 201 -1.59 17.31 -1.97
CA LEU A 201 -3.01 17.63 -1.90
C LEU A 201 -3.50 17.87 -0.46
N GLY A 202 -2.81 17.35 0.55
CA GLY A 202 -3.19 17.51 1.96
C GLY A 202 -4.48 16.74 2.27
N LEU A 203 -4.49 15.45 1.97
CA LEU A 203 -5.55 14.50 2.33
C LEU A 203 -5.48 14.10 3.81
N MET A 204 -4.29 14.06 4.41
CA MET A 204 -4.16 13.85 5.86
C MET A 204 -4.64 15.09 6.62
N THR A 205 -5.39 14.86 7.70
CA THR A 205 -5.66 15.90 8.70
C THR A 205 -4.40 16.14 9.54
N PRO A 206 -3.88 17.38 9.64
CA PRO A 206 -2.79 17.68 10.57
C PRO A 206 -3.20 17.33 12.01
N GLY A 207 -2.34 16.60 12.74
CA GLY A 207 -2.56 16.25 14.15
C GLY A 207 -2.79 14.76 14.46
N CYS A 208 -2.98 13.92 13.44
CA CYS A 208 -2.97 12.47 13.63
C CYS A 208 -1.54 12.00 13.94
N ARG A 209 -1.26 11.68 15.21
CA ARG A 209 0.00 11.06 15.65
C ARG A 209 0.23 9.76 14.85
N ARG A 210 1.44 9.59 14.30
CA ARG A 210 1.87 8.30 13.77
C ARG A 210 2.10 7.35 14.93
N ILE A 211 1.52 6.15 14.84
CA ILE A 211 1.74 5.09 15.81
C ILE A 211 3.21 4.70 15.75
N ASN A 212 3.87 4.61 16.90
CA ASN A 212 5.23 4.10 17.03
C ASN A 212 5.25 2.68 17.61
N CYS A 213 6.42 2.04 17.63
CA CYS A 213 6.54 0.66 18.10
C CYS A 213 6.07 0.53 19.55
N GLU A 214 6.42 1.49 20.41
CA GLU A 214 6.05 1.51 21.84
C GLU A 214 4.54 1.53 22.06
N ASP A 215 3.76 2.19 21.20
CA ASP A 215 2.30 2.26 21.29
C ASP A 215 1.63 0.89 21.26
N ILE A 216 2.27 -0.07 20.58
CA ILE A 216 1.68 -1.36 20.24
C ILE A 216 2.52 -2.57 20.67
N LYS A 217 3.76 -2.36 21.17
CA LYS A 217 4.66 -3.41 21.66
C LYS A 217 4.00 -4.34 22.67
N ASP A 218 3.34 -3.80 23.68
CA ASP A 218 2.67 -4.62 24.72
C ASP A 218 1.36 -5.29 24.24
N LYS A 219 0.85 -4.95 23.04
CA LYS A 219 -0.44 -5.47 22.55
C LYS A 219 -0.31 -6.84 21.86
N ILE A 220 0.88 -7.19 21.40
CA ILE A 220 1.19 -8.47 20.74
C ILE A 220 1.63 -9.52 21.79
N ILE A 221 2.05 -9.07 22.98
CA ILE A 221 2.56 -9.92 24.10
C ILE A 221 1.41 -10.47 24.98
N LYS A 222 0.25 -10.81 24.40
CA LYS A 222 -0.80 -11.58 25.10
C LYS A 222 -0.97 -12.96 24.50
#